data_AF-A0A9X3NAF3-F1
#
_entry.id   AF-A0A9X3NAF3-F1
#
_cell.length_a   1.000
_cell.length_b   1.000
_cell.length_c   1.000
_cell.angle_alpha   90.00
_cell.angle_beta   90.00
_cell.angle_gamma   90.00
#
_symmetry.space_group_name_H-M   'P 1'
#
loop_
_entity.id
_entity.type
_entity.pdbx_description
1 polymer ?
#
loop_
_entity_poly.entity_id
_entity_poly.type
_entity_poly.pdbx_seq_one_letter_code
_entity_poly.pdbx_strand_id
1 'polypeptide(L)'
;SPPAAAGAPSPHGGTSAPGAPSAGASPTDGRPLLRGPAIREVAVALLVADGRDALHYRAWFDLLTQAGYDVAGKDPLAVFLTQITRSPAVRKGARPGEYALDKDARATHETRLRALNQQLAALPSQTTDLTELRSRRAQLTAEIVKVEKALEELQKAAA
;
A
#
# COMPACT_ATOMS: atom_id res chain seq x y z
N SER A 1 -24.64 71.48 3.80
CA SER A 1 -25.61 71.55 4.91
C SER A 1 -26.23 70.18 5.13
N PRO A 2 -26.58 69.78 6.36
CA PRO A 2 -25.67 69.31 7.42
C PRO A 2 -26.08 67.86 7.84
N PRO A 3 -25.93 67.34 9.09
CA PRO A 3 -25.14 66.13 9.32
C PRO A 3 -25.82 65.02 10.18
N ALA A 4 -25.04 63.98 10.47
CA ALA A 4 -24.92 63.29 11.77
C ALA A 4 -25.74 62.03 12.09
N ALA A 5 -25.09 61.23 12.96
CA ALA A 5 -25.51 60.03 13.71
C ALA A 5 -25.38 58.69 12.93
N ALA A 6 -24.90 57.57 13.47
CA ALA A 6 -24.56 57.12 14.83
C ALA A 6 -23.57 55.93 14.66
N GLY A 7 -22.61 55.65 15.55
CA GLY A 7 -22.87 55.05 16.86
C GLY A 7 -22.75 53.52 16.79
N ALA A 8 -21.55 52.98 16.99
CA ALA A 8 -21.36 51.58 17.37
C ALA A 8 -21.60 51.44 18.88
N PRO A 9 -22.20 50.32 19.35
CA PRO A 9 -21.38 49.39 20.12
C PRO A 9 -21.69 47.88 19.95
N SER A 10 -20.60 47.12 20.07
CA SER A 10 -20.35 45.73 20.48
C SER A 10 -21.50 44.73 20.71
N PRO A 11 -21.40 43.51 20.15
CA PRO A 11 -22.22 42.37 20.57
C PRO A 11 -21.63 41.62 21.79
N HIS A 12 -22.48 41.49 22.80
CA HIS A 12 -22.72 40.37 23.72
C HIS A 12 -21.62 39.29 23.89
N GLY A 13 -21.12 39.21 25.12
CA GLY A 13 -20.63 37.97 25.70
C GLY A 13 -21.78 37.05 26.15
N GLY A 14 -21.51 35.75 26.24
CA GLY A 14 -22.43 34.80 26.83
C GLY A 14 -22.15 33.33 26.52
N THR A 15 -21.29 32.72 27.34
CA THR A 15 -21.39 31.34 27.83
C THR A 15 -21.05 30.19 26.87
N SER A 16 -19.76 29.84 26.81
CA SER A 16 -19.33 28.47 26.46
C SER A 16 -19.33 27.61 27.73
N ALA A 17 -20.17 26.57 27.75
CA ALA A 17 -20.10 25.51 28.74
C ALA A 17 -19.01 24.48 28.34
N PRO A 18 -18.13 24.05 29.26
CA PRO A 18 -17.24 22.93 29.00
C PRO A 18 -17.99 21.62 29.25
N GLY A 19 -18.39 20.94 28.16
CA GLY A 19 -18.82 19.56 28.20
C GLY A 19 -17.61 18.66 28.51
N ALA A 20 -17.57 18.15 29.73
CA ALA A 20 -16.63 17.13 30.17
C ALA A 20 -16.85 15.80 29.39
N PRO A 21 -15.85 14.89 29.40
CA PRO A 21 -15.61 13.92 28.35
C PRO A 21 -16.61 12.75 28.40
N SER A 22 -17.20 12.42 27.26
CA SER A 22 -17.85 11.12 27.09
C SER A 22 -16.77 10.04 27.02
N ALA A 23 -16.50 9.46 28.19
CA ALA A 23 -15.98 8.11 28.32
C ALA A 23 -16.92 7.14 27.60
N GLY A 24 -16.35 6.27 26.76
CA GLY A 24 -17.12 5.26 26.05
C GLY A 24 -16.47 4.68 24.80
N ALA A 25 -15.17 4.88 24.55
CA ALA A 25 -14.45 3.99 23.64
C ALA A 25 -14.21 2.68 24.39
N SER A 26 -15.22 1.80 24.39
CA SER A 26 -14.98 0.38 24.66
C SER A 26 -13.87 -0.06 23.70
N PRO A 27 -12.82 -0.78 24.14
CA PRO A 27 -11.93 -1.42 23.21
C PRO A 27 -12.81 -2.30 22.34
N THR A 28 -12.86 -1.99 21.04
CA THR A 28 -13.44 -2.94 20.10
C THR A 28 -12.49 -4.12 20.16
N ASP A 29 -12.86 -5.16 20.90
CA ASP A 29 -12.21 -6.48 20.88
C ASP A 29 -12.46 -7.12 19.51
N GLY A 30 -12.00 -6.43 18.47
CA GLY A 30 -12.12 -6.76 17.08
C GLY A 30 -10.73 -7.03 16.54
N ARG A 31 -10.60 -8.17 15.88
CA ARG A 31 -9.41 -8.51 15.10
C ARG A 31 -9.02 -7.36 14.17
N PRO A 32 -7.72 -7.01 14.06
CA PRO A 32 -7.31 -5.94 13.15
C PRO A 32 -7.77 -6.22 11.72
N LEU A 33 -8.54 -5.28 11.17
CA LEU A 33 -9.15 -5.40 9.85
C LEU A 33 -8.20 -4.88 8.76
N LEU A 34 -7.62 -5.78 7.98
CA LEU A 34 -6.66 -5.48 6.92
C LEU A 34 -7.35 -5.01 5.64
N ARG A 35 -6.71 -4.05 4.95
CA ARG A 35 -7.18 -3.45 3.70
C ARG A 35 -6.01 -3.23 2.73
N GLY A 36 -6.27 -3.45 1.44
CA GLY A 36 -5.30 -3.13 0.38
C GLY A 36 -3.93 -3.79 0.60
N PRO A 37 -2.82 -3.04 0.46
CA PRO A 37 -1.45 -3.55 0.67
C PRO A 37 -1.19 -4.23 2.00
N ALA A 38 -1.81 -3.77 3.09
CA ALA A 38 -1.59 -4.35 4.41
C ALA A 38 -1.95 -5.86 4.45
N ILE A 39 -2.90 -6.30 3.61
CA ILE A 39 -3.28 -7.71 3.52
C ILE A 39 -2.09 -8.57 3.05
N ARG A 40 -1.42 -8.16 1.97
CA ARG A 40 -0.31 -8.94 1.42
C ARG A 40 0.97 -8.77 2.24
N GLU A 41 1.21 -7.60 2.81
CA GLU A 41 2.36 -7.37 3.70
C GLU A 41 2.31 -8.30 4.91
N VAL A 42 1.19 -8.33 5.63
CA VAL A 42 1.01 -9.21 6.80
C VAL A 42 1.02 -10.68 6.40
N ALA A 43 0.34 -11.04 5.32
CA ALA A 43 0.29 -12.43 4.88
C ALA A 43 1.66 -13.00 4.50
N VAL A 44 2.49 -12.21 3.80
CA VAL A 44 3.86 -12.59 3.45
C VAL A 44 4.72 -12.72 4.70
N ALA A 45 4.67 -11.72 5.60
CA ALA A 45 5.43 -11.77 6.86
C ALA A 45 5.08 -13.02 7.69
N LEU A 46 3.79 -13.36 7.76
CA LEU A 46 3.33 -14.55 8.47
C LEU A 46 3.80 -15.86 7.82
N LEU A 47 3.84 -15.95 6.48
CA LEU A 47 4.36 -17.14 5.79
C LEU A 47 5.88 -17.28 5.99
N VAL A 48 6.62 -16.17 5.99
CA VAL A 48 8.05 -16.14 6.31
C VAL A 48 8.29 -16.63 7.74
N ALA A 49 7.53 -16.12 8.72
CA ALA A 49 7.64 -16.51 10.13
C ALA A 49 7.27 -17.98 10.37
N ASP A 50 6.32 -18.50 9.61
CA ASP A 50 5.91 -19.91 9.64
C ASP A 50 6.93 -20.86 8.99
N GLY A 51 7.88 -20.33 8.21
CA GLY A 51 9.04 -21.07 7.69
C GLY A 51 8.75 -21.95 6.47
N ARG A 52 7.51 -21.93 5.95
CA ARG A 52 7.14 -22.60 4.70
C ARG A 52 7.42 -21.72 3.49
N ASP A 53 7.99 -22.31 2.45
CA ASP A 53 8.25 -21.61 1.18
C ASP A 53 7.01 -21.50 0.28
N ALA A 54 6.03 -22.40 0.46
CA ALA A 54 4.84 -22.47 -0.39
C ALA A 54 3.63 -22.97 0.40
N LEU A 55 2.46 -22.44 0.04
CA LEU A 55 1.20 -22.77 0.70
C LEU A 55 0.01 -22.66 -0.25
N HIS A 56 -0.97 -23.54 -0.10
CA HIS A 56 -2.24 -23.40 -0.81
C HIS A 56 -2.98 -22.17 -0.28
N TYR A 57 -3.58 -21.37 -1.17
CA TYR A 57 -4.14 -20.07 -0.82
C TYR A 57 -5.15 -20.09 0.34
N ARG A 58 -5.95 -21.16 0.45
CA ARG A 58 -6.87 -21.35 1.59
C ARG A 58 -6.14 -21.52 2.91
N ALA A 59 -5.14 -22.40 2.96
CA ALA A 59 -4.35 -22.60 4.16
C ALA A 59 -3.56 -21.34 4.54
N TRP A 60 -3.15 -20.54 3.55
CA TRP A 60 -2.51 -19.26 3.80
C TRP A 60 -3.49 -18.22 4.38
N PHE A 61 -4.72 -18.18 3.87
CA PHE A 61 -5.77 -17.36 4.46
C PHE A 61 -6.11 -17.82 5.89
N ASP A 62 -6.15 -19.14 6.13
CA ASP A 62 -6.38 -19.69 7.47
C ASP A 62 -5.26 -19.27 8.42
N LEU A 63 -4.00 -19.26 7.97
CA LEU A 63 -2.86 -18.78 8.75
C LEU A 63 -3.04 -17.32 9.17
N LEU A 64 -3.47 -16.45 8.24
CA LEU A 64 -3.77 -15.04 8.51
C LEU A 64 -4.87 -14.87 9.58
N THR A 65 -5.95 -15.65 9.47
CA THR A 65 -7.07 -15.58 10.41
C THR A 65 -6.74 -16.20 11.77
N GLN A 66 -5.92 -17.26 11.81
CA GLN A 66 -5.43 -17.85 13.06
C GLN A 66 -4.48 -16.90 13.80
N ALA A 67 -3.72 -16.07 13.07
CA ALA A 67 -2.93 -14.99 13.63
C ALA A 67 -3.78 -13.79 14.12
N GLY A 68 -5.11 -13.87 14.02
CA GLY A 68 -6.03 -12.89 14.58
C GLY A 68 -6.33 -11.70 13.68
N TYR A 69 -6.07 -11.79 12.37
CA TYR A 69 -6.40 -10.75 11.40
C TYR A 69 -7.69 -11.06 10.63
N ASP A 70 -8.44 -10.02 10.30
CA ASP A 70 -9.57 -10.10 9.37
C ASP A 70 -9.25 -9.35 8.07
N VAL A 71 -9.88 -9.74 6.95
CA VAL A 71 -9.73 -9.07 5.65
C VAL A 71 -11.01 -8.34 5.28
N ALA A 72 -10.91 -7.05 4.98
CA ALA A 72 -12.07 -6.26 4.58
C ALA A 72 -12.54 -6.63 3.17
N GLY A 73 -13.85 -6.80 3.02
CA GLY A 73 -14.50 -6.98 1.72
C GLY A 73 -15.74 -7.85 1.82
N LYS A 74 -16.53 -7.87 0.74
CA LYS A 74 -17.71 -8.75 0.64
C LYS A 74 -17.33 -10.24 0.63
N ASP A 75 -16.20 -10.56 0.01
CA ASP A 75 -15.58 -11.89 0.00
C ASP A 75 -14.11 -11.76 0.43
N PRO A 76 -13.82 -11.95 1.74
CA PRO A 76 -12.47 -11.81 2.30
C PRO A 76 -11.43 -12.71 1.61
N LEU A 77 -11.80 -13.94 1.25
CA LEU A 77 -10.88 -14.89 0.63
C LEU A 77 -10.52 -14.48 -0.81
N ALA A 78 -11.50 -14.01 -1.59
CA ALA A 78 -11.25 -13.49 -2.93
C ALA A 78 -10.40 -12.21 -2.90
N VAL A 79 -10.66 -11.31 -1.94
CA VAL A 79 -9.85 -10.10 -1.73
C VAL A 79 -8.42 -10.47 -1.34
N PHE A 80 -8.25 -11.39 -0.39
CA PHE A 80 -6.96 -11.93 -0.01
C PHE A 80 -6.19 -12.46 -1.21
N LEU A 81 -6.81 -13.36 -1.98
CA LEU A 81 -6.17 -13.96 -3.15
C LEU A 81 -5.75 -12.90 -4.18
N THR A 82 -6.61 -11.89 -4.40
CA THR A 82 -6.30 -10.76 -5.28
C THR A 82 -5.07 -9.98 -4.79
N GLN A 83 -4.92 -9.77 -3.48
CA GLN A 83 -3.77 -9.08 -2.92
C GLN A 83 -2.50 -9.93 -2.98
N ILE A 84 -2.57 -11.22 -2.65
CA ILE A 84 -1.45 -12.15 -2.75
C ILE A 84 -0.90 -12.20 -4.18
N THR A 85 -1.78 -12.31 -5.17
CA THR A 85 -1.38 -12.37 -6.59
C THR A 85 -0.72 -11.07 -7.09
N ARG A 86 -0.90 -9.95 -6.38
CA ARG A 86 -0.29 -8.65 -6.70
C ARG A 86 1.00 -8.36 -5.94
N SER A 87 1.36 -9.21 -4.99
CA SER A 87 2.59 -9.00 -4.21
C SER A 87 3.83 -9.30 -5.07
N PRO A 88 4.86 -8.44 -5.06
CA PRO A 88 6.14 -8.74 -5.69
C PRO A 88 6.91 -9.86 -4.98
N ALA A 89 6.55 -10.20 -3.74
CA ALA A 89 7.19 -11.26 -2.95
C ALA A 89 6.66 -12.66 -3.27
N VAL A 90 5.64 -12.77 -4.13
CA VAL A 90 4.88 -14.00 -4.32
C VAL A 90 4.87 -14.41 -5.78
N ARG A 91 5.08 -15.70 -6.01
CA ARG A 91 4.93 -16.37 -7.30
C ARG A 91 3.93 -17.52 -7.21
N LYS A 92 3.47 -18.02 -8.36
CA LYS A 92 2.68 -19.25 -8.40
C LYS A 92 3.55 -20.45 -8.00
N GLY A 93 2.97 -21.33 -7.20
CA GLY A 93 3.59 -22.58 -6.76
C GLY A 93 3.58 -23.66 -7.85
N ALA A 94 4.07 -24.85 -7.48
CA ALA A 94 4.15 -25.98 -8.39
C ALA A 94 2.78 -26.62 -8.67
N ARG A 95 1.84 -26.54 -7.71
CA ARG A 95 0.51 -27.12 -7.85
C ARG A 95 -0.58 -26.04 -8.03
N PRO A 96 -1.72 -26.39 -8.65
CA PRO A 96 -2.86 -25.49 -8.72
C PRO A 96 -3.28 -24.98 -7.34
N GLY A 97 -3.45 -23.66 -7.21
CA GLY A 97 -3.85 -23.02 -5.96
C GLY A 97 -2.72 -22.83 -4.94
N GLU A 98 -1.52 -23.32 -5.20
CA GLU A 98 -0.34 -23.02 -4.40
C GLU A 98 0.30 -21.70 -4.83
N TYR A 99 0.76 -20.96 -3.84
CA TYR A 99 1.57 -19.76 -4.00
C TYR A 99 2.82 -19.92 -3.15
N ALA A 100 3.93 -19.34 -3.60
CA ALA A 100 5.23 -19.48 -2.99
C ALA A 100 5.91 -18.14 -2.83
N LEU A 101 6.76 -18.04 -1.82
CA LEU A 101 7.70 -16.93 -1.69
C LEU A 101 8.67 -16.95 -2.87
N ASP A 102 8.87 -15.79 -3.48
CA ASP A 102 9.85 -15.61 -4.55
C ASP A 102 11.17 -15.12 -3.95
N LYS A 103 12.09 -16.06 -3.73
CA LYS A 103 13.42 -15.80 -3.14
C LYS A 103 14.29 -14.91 -4.04
N ASP A 104 14.02 -14.90 -5.34
CA ASP A 104 14.78 -14.15 -6.33
C ASP A 104 14.13 -12.79 -6.68
N ALA A 105 12.96 -12.50 -6.11
CA ALA A 105 12.19 -11.30 -6.43
C ALA A 105 13.02 -10.02 -6.23
N ARG A 106 13.72 -9.90 -5.10
CA ARG A 106 14.54 -8.72 -4.79
C ARG A 106 15.65 -8.52 -5.82
N ALA A 107 16.46 -9.55 -6.08
CA ALA A 107 17.55 -9.48 -7.05
C ALA A 107 17.04 -9.13 -8.46
N THR A 108 15.88 -9.70 -8.84
CA THR A 108 15.21 -9.42 -10.11
C THR A 108 14.80 -7.95 -10.22
N HIS A 109 14.22 -7.40 -9.16
CA HIS A 109 13.76 -6.00 -9.13
C HIS A 109 14.93 -5.01 -9.09
N GLU A 110 16.00 -5.30 -8.36
CA GLU A 110 17.23 -4.50 -8.35
C GLU A 110 17.88 -4.47 -9.75
N THR A 111 17.93 -5.62 -10.43
CA THR A 111 18.44 -5.71 -11.81
C THR A 111 17.59 -4.89 -12.77
N ARG A 112 16.26 -4.99 -12.66
CA ARG A 112 15.32 -4.20 -13.46
C ARG A 112 15.46 -2.70 -13.21
N LEU A 113 15.59 -2.27 -11.95
CA LEU A 113 15.78 -0.87 -11.59
C LEU A 113 17.06 -0.30 -12.21
N ARG A 114 18.15 -1.07 -12.17
CA ARG A 114 19.42 -0.69 -12.82
C ARG A 114 19.25 -0.52 -14.32
N ALA A 115 18.59 -1.46 -14.98
CA ALA A 115 18.34 -1.42 -16.42
C ALA A 115 17.45 -0.22 -16.82
N LEU A 116 16.41 0.09 -16.06
CA LEU A 116 15.53 1.24 -16.31
C LEU A 116 16.28 2.57 -16.17
N ASN A 117 17.13 2.71 -15.15
CA ASN A 117 17.96 3.90 -14.97
C ASN A 117 18.98 4.07 -16.11
N GLN A 118 19.58 2.98 -16.59
CA GLN A 118 20.46 3.01 -17.76
C GLN A 118 19.71 3.46 -19.02
N GLN A 119 18.49 2.95 -19.25
CA GLN A 119 17.66 3.38 -20.37
C GLN A 119 17.29 4.87 -20.29
N LEU A 120 16.96 5.36 -19.09
CA LEU A 120 16.64 6.77 -18.87
C LEU A 120 17.85 7.67 -19.16
N ALA A 121 19.04 7.27 -18.72
CA ALA A 121 20.29 7.99 -18.98
C ALA A 121 20.72 7.96 -20.45
N ALA A 122 20.37 6.89 -21.18
CA ALA A 122 20.67 6.72 -22.60
C ALA A 122 19.70 7.45 -23.54
N LEU A 123 18.66 8.12 -23.02
CA LEU A 123 17.74 8.87 -23.86
C LEU A 123 18.47 10.02 -24.59
N PRO A 124 18.21 10.22 -25.90
CA PRO A 124 18.89 11.25 -26.67
C PRO A 124 18.51 12.65 -26.17
N SER A 125 19.52 13.51 -26.03
CA SER A 125 19.33 14.92 -25.63
C SER A 125 18.89 15.83 -26.78
N GLN A 126 19.12 15.41 -28.03
CA GLN A 126 18.70 16.11 -29.23
C GLN A 126 17.84 15.16 -30.07
N THR A 127 16.58 15.52 -30.29
CA THR A 127 15.64 14.76 -31.13
C THR A 127 14.69 15.72 -31.82
N THR A 128 14.30 15.38 -33.04
CA THR A 128 13.28 16.10 -33.82
C THR A 128 11.87 15.79 -33.30
N ASP A 129 11.66 14.64 -32.64
CA ASP A 129 10.38 14.27 -32.03
C ASP A 129 10.44 14.38 -30.50
N LEU A 130 10.11 15.59 -30.01
CA LEU A 130 10.05 15.89 -28.58
C LEU A 130 8.87 15.21 -27.86
N THR A 131 7.81 14.87 -28.59
CA THR A 131 6.60 14.28 -27.99
C THR A 131 6.86 12.83 -27.63
N GLU A 132 7.46 12.07 -28.55
CA GLU A 132 7.86 10.69 -28.30
C GLU A 132 8.86 10.61 -27.13
N LEU A 133 9.87 11.49 -27.11
CA LEU A 133 10.88 11.52 -26.05
C LEU A 133 10.27 11.79 -24.67
N ARG A 134 9.35 12.75 -24.56
CA ARG A 134 8.65 13.04 -23.30
C ARG A 134 7.81 11.86 -22.84
N SER A 135 7.06 11.23 -23.76
CA SER A 135 6.25 10.05 -23.47
C SER A 135 7.12 8.90 -22.96
N ARG A 136 8.24 8.62 -23.64
CA ARG A 136 9.17 7.56 -23.26
C ARG A 136 9.80 7.83 -21.89
N ARG A 137 10.20 9.07 -21.63
CA ARG A 137 10.73 9.49 -20.32
C ARG A 137 9.71 9.27 -19.21
N ALA A 138 8.47 9.73 -19.41
CA ALA A 138 7.40 9.56 -18.44
C ALA A 138 7.12 8.07 -18.14
N GLN A 139 7.13 7.22 -19.18
CA GLN A 139 6.98 5.77 -19.03
C GLN A 139 8.11 5.16 -18.18
N LEU A 140 9.37 5.50 -18.48
CA LEU A 140 10.52 5.00 -17.72
C LEU A 140 10.48 5.45 -16.26
N THR A 141 10.18 6.73 -16.00
CA THR A 141 10.04 7.24 -14.63
C THR A 141 8.91 6.53 -13.88
N ALA A 142 7.76 6.29 -14.51
CA ALA A 142 6.65 5.57 -13.88
C ALA A 142 7.03 4.11 -13.52
N GLU A 143 7.74 3.43 -14.42
CA GLU A 143 8.22 2.06 -14.18
C GLU A 143 9.29 2.01 -13.07
N ILE A 144 10.18 3.00 -12.98
CA ILE A 144 11.15 3.13 -11.89
C ILE A 144 10.42 3.22 -10.54
N VAL A 145 9.48 4.16 -10.41
CA VAL A 145 8.69 4.36 -9.18
C VAL A 145 7.95 3.08 -8.79
N LYS A 146 7.45 2.31 -9.77
CA LYS A 146 6.78 1.04 -9.52
C LYS A 146 7.73 -0.02 -8.98
N VAL A 147 8.92 -0.16 -9.55
CA VAL A 147 9.94 -1.12 -9.09
C VAL A 147 10.47 -0.74 -7.72
N GLU A 148 10.68 0.54 -7.44
CA GLU A 148 11.09 1.04 -6.13
C GLU A 148 10.08 0.69 -5.04
N LYS A 149 8.78 0.92 -5.28
CA LYS A 149 7.71 0.53 -4.36
C LYS A 149 7.68 -0.98 -4.10
N ALA A 150 7.93 -1.78 -5.13
CA ALA A 150 8.00 -3.23 -4.98
C ALA A 150 9.21 -3.66 -4.14
N LEU A 151 10.37 -3.01 -4.31
CA LEU A 151 11.55 -3.24 -3.46
C LEU A 151 11.31 -2.83 -2.00
N GLU A 152 10.60 -1.72 -1.77
CA GLU A 152 10.21 -1.30 -0.42
C GLU A 152 9.31 -2.35 0.26
N GLU A 153 8.34 -2.89 -0.46
CA GLU A 153 7.48 -3.97 0.04
C GLU A 153 8.28 -5.24 0.35
N LEU A 154 9.18 -5.65 -0.55
CA LEU A 154 10.07 -6.80 -0.34
C LEU A 154 10.98 -6.63 0.88
N GLN A 155 11.46 -5.40 1.14
CA GLN A 155 12.26 -5.10 2.32
C GLN A 155 11.44 -5.24 3.61
N LYS A 156 10.19 -4.79 3.62
CA LYS A 156 9.29 -4.94 4.79
C LYS A 156 8.97 -6.40 5.07
N ALA A 157 8.81 -7.21 4.03
CA ALA A 157 8.52 -8.64 4.16
C ALA A 157 9.69 -9.47 4.73
N ALA A 158 10.93 -8.96 4.65
CA ALA A 158 12.13 -9.64 5.12
C ALA A 158 12.58 -9.19 6.53
N ALA A 159 11.87 -8.24 7.14
CA ALA A 159 12.19 -7.67 8.45
C ALA A 159 11.45 -8.40 9.57
#